data_AF-A0A6V8L5V5-F1
#
_entry.id   AF-A0A6V8L5V5-F1
#
_cell.length_a   1.000
_cell.length_b   1.000
_cell.length_c   1.000
_cell.angle_alpha   90.00
_cell.angle_beta   90.00
_cell.angle_gamma   90.00
#
_symmetry.space_group_name_H-M   'P 1'
#
loop_
_entity.id
_entity.type
_entity.pdbx_description
1 polymer ?
#
loop_
_entity_poly.entity_id
_entity_poly.type
_entity_poly.pdbx_seq_one_letter_code
_entity_poly.pdbx_strand_id
1 'polypeptide(L)' 'MGTAPAAQGLGIGGVLLRRCLREQHAAGLSHTQIGWVGPVPFYATAAGARIERVFFLYQKNL' A
#
# COMPACT_ATOMS: atom_id res chain seq x y z
N MET A 1 -2.78 3.56 2.70
CA MET A 1 -2.69 4.76 1.84
C MET A 1 -3.34 5.92 2.57
N GLY A 2 -2.64 7.05 2.75
CA GLY A 2 -3.19 8.21 3.46
C GLY A 2 -4.41 8.77 2.72
N THR A 3 -5.54 8.88 3.40
CA THR A 3 -6.78 9.45 2.86
C THR A 3 -7.41 10.32 3.94
N ALA A 4 -7.80 11.55 3.57
CA ALA A 4 -8.46 12.47 4.48
C ALA A 4 -9.72 11.79 5.10
N PRO A 5 -10.00 11.97 6.40
CA PRO A 5 -11.10 11.26 7.07
C PRO A 5 -12.45 11.37 6.35
N ALA A 6 -12.80 12.57 5.87
CA ALA A 6 -14.05 12.82 5.15
C ALA A 6 -14.17 12.09 3.80
N ALA A 7 -13.07 11.54 3.28
CA ALA A 7 -12.98 10.89 1.98
C ALA A 7 -12.69 9.37 2.07
N GLN A 8 -12.62 8.82 3.29
CA GLN A 8 -12.45 7.39 3.50
C GLN A 8 -13.71 6.63 3.03
N GLY A 9 -13.54 5.38 2.58
CA GLY A 9 -14.63 4.57 2.04
C GLY A 9 -15.09 4.93 0.62
N LEU A 10 -14.71 6.09 0.09
CA LEU A 10 -15.09 6.54 -1.26
C LEU A 10 -14.17 6.00 -2.39
N GLY A 11 -13.25 5.09 -2.07
CA GLY A 11 -12.33 4.50 -3.05
C GLY A 11 -11.14 5.37 -3.47
N ILE A 12 -11.02 6.60 -2.96
CA ILE A 12 -9.94 7.55 -3.34
C ILE A 12 -8.54 6.97 -3.07
N GLY A 13 -8.34 6.27 -1.94
CA GLY A 13 -7.07 5.63 -1.64
C GLY A 13 -6.63 4.60 -2.70
N GLY A 14 -7.58 3.88 -3.31
CA GLY A 14 -7.31 2.94 -4.40
C GLY A 14 -6.93 3.65 -5.71
N VAL A 15 -7.57 4.78 -6.00
CA VAL A 15 -7.21 5.63 -7.15
C VAL A 15 -5.80 6.18 -6.99
N LEU A 16 -5.47 6.74 -5.82
CA LEU A 16 -4.13 7.26 -5.54
C LEU A 16 -3.05 6.18 -5.69
N LEU A 17 -3.28 4.99 -5.11
CA LEU A 17 -2.36 3.86 -5.25
C LEU A 17 -2.05 3.53 -6.71
N ARG A 18 -3.07 3.39 -7.55
CA ARG A 18 -2.88 3.05 -8.97
C ARG A 18 -2.17 4.15 -9.75
N ARG A 19 -2.38 5.43 -9.40
CA ARG A 19 -1.63 6.54 -10.00
C ARG A 19 -0.15 6.45 -9.68
N CYS A 20 0.21 6.23 -8.42
CA CYS A 20 1.61 6.04 -8.02
C CYS A 20 2.25 4.82 -8.72
N LEU A 21 1.54 3.69 -8.81
CA LEU A 21 2.06 2.50 -9.49
C LEU A 21 2.24 2.73 -11.00
N ARG A 22 1.32 3.48 -11.63
CA ARG A 22 1.46 3.86 -13.05
C ARG A 22 2.67 4.75 -13.28
N GLU A 23 2.94 5.70 -12.39
CA GLU A 23 4.13 6.56 -12.47
C GLU A 23 5.42 5.74 -12.32
N GLN A 24 5.46 4.79 -11.39
CA GLN A 24 6.59 3.86 -11.23
C GLN A 24 6.79 2.99 -12.48
N HIS A 25 5.71 2.48 -13.06
CA HIS A 25 5.78 1.74 -14.32
C HIS A 25 6.29 2.62 -15.48
N ALA A 26 5.83 3.86 -15.57
CA ALA A 26 6.32 4.82 -16.56
C ALA A 26 7.81 5.16 -16.38
N ALA A 27 8.32 5.07 -15.15
CA ALA A 27 9.74 5.17 -14.84
C ALA A 27 10.55 3.89 -15.13
N GLY A 28 9.92 2.86 -15.71
CA GLY A 28 10.57 1.60 -16.09
C GLY A 28 10.63 0.55 -14.97
N LEU A 29 9.95 0.78 -13.85
CA LEU A 29 9.90 -0.20 -12.77
C LEU A 29 8.88 -1.30 -13.11
N SER A 30 9.37 -2.53 -13.24
CA SER A 30 8.55 -3.73 -13.44
C SER A 30 8.07 -4.35 -12.13
N HIS A 31 8.65 -3.94 -11.01
CA HIS A 31 8.33 -4.44 -9.68
C HIS A 31 8.40 -3.32 -8.63
N THR A 32 7.42 -3.32 -7.71
CA THR A 32 7.35 -2.38 -6.60
C THR A 32 7.01 -3.12 -5.32
N GLN A 33 7.59 -2.63 -4.22
CA GLN A 33 7.28 -3.10 -2.87
C GLN A 33 6.60 -1.99 -2.08
N ILE A 34 5.58 -2.35 -1.29
CA ILE A 34 4.92 -1.44 -0.36
C ILE A 34 5.29 -1.90 1.05
N GLY A 35 6.15 -1.13 1.71
CA GLY A 35 6.66 -1.46 3.05
C GLY A 35 5.71 -1.04 4.16
N TRP A 36 5.79 -1.73 5.30
CA TRP A 36 5.16 -1.31 6.55
C TRP A 36 3.64 -1.05 6.42
N VAL A 37 2.96 -1.97 5.76
CA VAL A 37 1.55 -1.80 5.39
C VAL A 37 0.59 -2.51 6.32
N GLY A 38 -0.53 -1.83 6.57
CA GLY A 38 -1.80 -2.38 7.00
C GLY A 38 -2.92 -1.43 6.59
N PRO A 39 -4.12 -1.91 6.21
CA PRO A 39 -4.58 -3.31 6.14
C PRO A 39 -4.19 -4.05 4.83
N VAL A 40 -3.83 -5.34 4.92
CA VAL A 40 -3.40 -6.17 3.76
C VAL A 40 -4.49 -6.32 2.68
N PRO A 41 -5.77 -6.60 3.01
CA PRO A 41 -6.81 -6.80 1.99
C PRO A 41 -6.97 -5.62 1.03
N PHE A 42 -6.72 -4.38 1.50
CA PHE A 42 -6.77 -3.20 0.65
C PHE A 42 -5.78 -3.30 -0.52
N TYR A 43 -4.51 -3.62 -0.25
CA TYR A 43 -3.47 -3.67 -1.28
C TYR A 43 -3.62 -4.89 -2.20
N ALA A 44 -4.05 -6.03 -1.65
CA ALA A 44 -4.34 -7.23 -2.43
C ALA A 44 -5.46 -6.95 -3.46
N THR A 45 -6.58 -6.37 -3.03
CA THR A 45 -7.72 -6.07 -3.92
C THR A 45 -7.44 -4.89 -4.86
N ALA A 46 -6.76 -3.85 -4.40
CA ALA A 46 -6.59 -2.64 -5.19
C ALA A 46 -5.56 -2.78 -6.33
N ALA A 47 -4.52 -3.60 -6.12
CA ALA A 47 -3.36 -3.69 -7.01
C ALA A 47 -2.81 -5.11 -7.24
N GLY A 48 -3.46 -6.17 -6.72
CA GLY A 48 -2.96 -7.54 -6.83
C GLY A 48 -1.69 -7.78 -6.02
N ALA A 49 -1.44 -6.99 -4.97
CA ALA A 49 -0.24 -7.12 -4.15
C ALA A 49 -0.24 -8.45 -3.38
N ARG A 50 0.94 -9.07 -3.27
CA ARG A 50 1.17 -10.27 -2.46
C ARG A 50 2.14 -9.98 -1.33
N ILE A 51 2.01 -10.70 -0.22
CA ILE A 51 2.95 -10.60 0.89
C ILE A 51 4.27 -11.24 0.46
N GLU A 52 5.36 -10.48 0.54
CA GLU A 52 6.71 -10.98 0.26
C GLU A 52 7.52 -11.15 1.55
N ARG A 53 7.39 -10.22 2.50
CA ARG A 53 8.13 -10.22 3.78
C ARG A 53 7.21 -9.80 4.93
N VAL A 54 7.41 -10.43 6.08
CA VAL A 54 6.70 -10.13 7.33
C VAL A 54 7.71 -9.72 8.39
N PHE A 55 7.46 -8.59 9.05
CA PHE A 55 8.30 -8.07 10.12
C PHE A 55 7.49 -8.00 11.41
N PHE A 56 8.04 -8.54 12.50
CA PHE A 56 7.43 -8.47 13.83
C PHE A 56 8.05 -7.32 14.60
N LEU A 57 7.18 -6.42 15.09
CA LEU A 57 7.57 -5.33 15.97
C LEU A 57 7.68 -5.86 17.39
N TYR A 58 8.87 -5.77 17.98
CA TYR A 58 9.11 -6.10 19.39
C TYR A 58 9.37 -4.81 20.17
N GLN A 59 8.75 -4.71 21.33
CA GLN A 59 9.02 -3.67 22.31
C GLN A 59 9.43 -4.34 23.63
N LYS A 60 10.54 -3.89 24.23
CA LYS A 60 10.94 -4.26 25.58
C LYS A 60 10.66 -3.08 26.49
N ASN A 61 9.80 -3.25 27.48
CA ASN A 61 9.65 -2.27 28.55
C ASN A 61 10.82 -2.49 29.53
N LEU A 62 11.57 -1.42 29.81
CA LEU A 62 12.70 -1.41 30.74
C LEU A 62 12.22 -1.17 32.16
#